data_AF-A0AAF0IM31-F1
#
_entry.id   AF-A0AAF0IM31-F1
#
_cell.length_a   1.000
_cell.length_b   1.000
_cell.length_c   1.000
_cell.angle_alpha   90.00
_cell.angle_beta   90.00
_cell.angle_gamma   90.00
#
_symmetry.space_group_name_H-M   'P 1'
#
loop_
_entity.id
_entity.type
_entity.pdbx_description
1 polymer ?
#
loop_
_entity_poly.entity_id
_entity_poly.type
_entity_poly.pdbx_seq_one_letter_code
_entity_poly.pdbx_strand_id
1 'polypeptide(L)'
;MVPDLFHGNPWELNATGVDLMDWLKNHQPQDVDPIVEAAIKFLREQKGVKKIAAVGYCFGAKYVCRFLKESKIDVGYVAHPSFVTSEELSAITGPLSIAAAGKFHFNPPYS
;
A
#
# COMPACT_ATOMS: atom_id res chain seq x y z
N MET A 1 7.11 7.52 9.57
CA MET A 1 5.80 8.08 9.96
C MET A 1 4.72 7.03 9.72
N VAL A 2 3.54 7.17 10.30
CA VAL A 2 2.36 6.36 9.97
C VAL A 2 1.20 7.34 9.74
N PRO A 3 0.79 7.60 8.49
CA PRO A 3 -0.37 8.44 8.23
C PRO A 3 -1.66 7.67 8.59
N ASP A 4 -2.68 8.41 9.01
CA ASP A 4 -4.03 7.86 9.17
C ASP A 4 -4.67 7.70 7.78
N LEU A 5 -4.61 6.47 7.27
CA LEU A 5 -5.17 6.14 5.96
C LEU A 5 -6.70 6.03 5.95
N PHE A 6 -7.34 6.14 7.13
CA PHE A 6 -8.75 5.77 7.31
C PHE A 6 -9.60 6.92 7.83
N HIS A 7 -9.06 8.15 7.89
CA HIS A 7 -9.77 9.32 8.40
C HIS A 7 -10.45 9.08 9.76
N GLY A 8 -9.76 8.40 10.67
CA GLY A 8 -10.25 8.06 12.00
C GLY A 8 -11.20 6.86 12.05
N ASN A 9 -11.37 6.11 10.95
CA ASN A 9 -12.21 4.91 10.88
C ASN A 9 -11.37 3.62 10.61
N PRO A 10 -10.42 3.26 11.49
CA PRO A 10 -9.62 2.06 11.30
C PRO A 10 -10.46 0.79 11.38
N TRP A 11 -10.04 -0.26 10.68
CA TRP A 11 -10.66 -1.57 10.81
C TRP A 11 -10.46 -2.15 12.22
N GLU A 12 -11.54 -2.60 12.84
CA GLU A 12 -11.48 -3.30 14.12
C GLU A 12 -11.22 -4.80 13.90
N LEU A 13 -10.11 -5.32 14.41
CA LEU A 13 -9.69 -6.72 14.21
C LEU A 13 -10.72 -7.76 14.66
N ASN A 14 -11.57 -7.40 15.64
CA ASN A 14 -12.62 -8.26 16.17
C ASN A 14 -14.02 -7.71 15.87
N ALA A 15 -14.18 -6.97 14.76
CA ALA A 15 -15.47 -6.44 14.36
C ALA A 15 -16.50 -7.57 14.24
N THR A 16 -17.59 -7.47 15.01
CA THR A 16 -18.73 -8.38 14.90
C THR A 16 -19.88 -7.66 14.22
N GLY A 17 -20.41 -8.22 13.13
CA GLY A 17 -21.58 -7.67 12.42
C GLY A 17 -21.28 -6.58 11.40
N VAL A 18 -20.00 -6.28 11.13
CA VAL A 18 -19.57 -5.41 10.03
C VAL A 18 -18.72 -6.24 9.06
N ASP A 19 -19.06 -6.20 7.78
CA ASP A 19 -18.34 -6.91 6.72
C ASP A 19 -17.12 -6.12 6.25
N LEU A 20 -15.99 -6.80 6.07
CA LEU A 20 -14.73 -6.17 5.63
C LEU A 20 -14.86 -5.55 4.24
N MET A 21 -15.59 -6.19 3.31
CA MET A 21 -15.77 -5.67 1.95
C MET A 21 -16.66 -4.42 1.97
N ASP A 22 -17.66 -4.37 2.84
CA ASP A 22 -18.46 -3.16 3.03
C ASP A 22 -17.65 -2.01 3.63
N TRP A 23 -16.80 -2.28 4.63
CA TRP A 23 -15.90 -1.26 5.19
C TRP A 23 -14.89 -0.76 4.15
N LEU A 24 -14.37 -1.64 3.30
CA LEU A 24 -13.43 -1.29 2.23
C LEU A 24 -14.03 -0.33 1.20
N LYS A 25 -15.35 -0.33 0.95
CA LYS A 25 -16.00 0.59 0.00
C LYS A 25 -15.77 2.06 0.35
N ASN A 26 -15.51 2.38 1.61
CA ASN A 26 -15.22 3.73 2.09
C ASN A 26 -13.71 4.07 2.13
N HIS A 27 -12.85 3.13 1.74
CA HIS A 27 -11.40 3.23 1.83
C HIS A 27 -10.74 2.81 0.52
N GLN A 28 -11.22 3.40 -0.57
CA GLN A 28 -10.78 3.08 -1.92
C GLN A 28 -9.55 3.92 -2.30
N PRO A 29 -8.84 3.60 -3.40
CA PRO A 29 -7.65 4.34 -3.81
C PRO A 29 -7.87 5.85 -3.93
N GLN A 30 -9.03 6.31 -4.40
CA GLN A 30 -9.34 7.74 -4.48
C GLN A 30 -9.34 8.46 -3.12
N ASP A 31 -9.59 7.73 -2.04
CA ASP A 31 -9.63 8.27 -0.68
C ASP A 31 -8.25 8.21 -0.02
N VAL A 32 -7.50 7.13 -0.27
CA VAL A 32 -6.23 6.84 0.42
C VAL A 32 -5.00 7.38 -0.30
N ASP A 33 -4.99 7.38 -1.64
CA ASP A 33 -3.84 7.87 -2.42
C ASP A 33 -3.48 9.33 -2.07
N PRO A 34 -4.43 10.28 -1.94
CA PRO A 34 -4.11 11.66 -1.56
C PRO A 34 -3.41 11.78 -0.19
N ILE A 35 -3.77 10.92 0.76
CA ILE A 35 -3.18 10.90 2.11
C ILE A 35 -1.71 10.45 2.03
N VAL A 36 -1.45 9.38 1.27
CA VAL A 36 -0.10 8.84 1.08
C VAL A 36 0.76 9.83 0.30
N GLU A 37 0.22 10.49 -0.72
CA GLU A 37 0.90 11.55 -1.46
C GLU A 37 1.28 12.72 -0.57
N ALA A 38 0.35 13.20 0.26
CA ALA A 38 0.61 14.29 1.19
C ALA A 38 1.71 13.91 2.20
N ALA A 39 1.70 12.68 2.70
CA ALA A 39 2.73 12.15 3.59
C ALA A 39 4.12 12.10 2.91
N ILE A 40 4.20 11.59 1.68
CA ILE A 40 5.45 11.55 0.91
C ILE A 40 5.95 12.98 0.65
N LYS A 41 5.06 13.87 0.18
CA LYS A 41 5.39 15.27 -0.10
C LYS A 41 5.92 15.97 1.15
N PHE A 42 5.28 15.79 2.30
CA PHE A 42 5.74 16.30 3.57
C PHE A 42 7.16 15.83 3.94
N LEU A 43 7.45 14.52 3.77
CA LEU A 43 8.80 13.99 4.03
C LEU A 43 9.84 14.61 3.11
N ARG A 44 9.55 14.69 1.81
CA ARG A 44 10.48 15.20 0.81
C ARG A 44 10.73 16.70 1.00
N GLU A 45 9.66 17.48 1.01
CA GLU A 45 9.74 18.93 0.89
C GLU A 45 9.95 19.61 2.24
N GLN A 46 9.20 19.19 3.27
CA GLN A 46 9.23 19.86 4.57
C GLN A 46 10.27 19.26 5.53
N LYS A 47 10.57 17.97 5.39
CA LYS A 47 11.57 17.28 6.23
C LYS A 47 12.89 16.99 5.51
N GLY A 48 12.99 17.29 4.21
CA GLY A 48 14.23 17.13 3.44
C GLY A 48 14.68 15.67 3.29
N VAL A 49 13.77 14.71 3.42
CA VAL A 49 14.09 13.28 3.40
C VAL A 49 14.49 12.85 1.98
N LYS A 50 15.73 12.40 1.82
CA LYS A 50 16.30 12.00 0.52
C LYS A 50 15.98 10.57 0.12
N LYS A 51 15.69 9.69 1.09
CA LYS A 51 15.32 8.29 0.84
C LYS A 51 14.13 7.89 1.68
N ILE A 52 13.09 7.37 1.03
CA ILE A 52 11.85 6.90 1.66
C ILE A 52 11.71 5.41 1.43
N ALA A 53 11.73 4.65 2.53
CA ALA A 53 11.32 3.26 2.56
C ALA A 53 9.86 3.18 3.03
N ALA A 54 9.04 2.36 2.37
CA ALA A 54 7.67 2.09 2.79
C ALA A 54 7.47 0.63 3.15
N VAL A 55 6.67 0.39 4.20
CA VAL A 55 6.26 -0.94 4.64
C VAL A 55 4.74 -1.03 4.62
N GLY A 56 4.19 -2.13 4.11
CA GLY A 56 2.75 -2.32 3.95
C GLY A 56 2.30 -3.71 4.40
N TYR A 57 1.29 -3.77 5.26
CA TYR A 57 0.71 -5.02 5.75
C TYR A 57 -0.72 -5.15 5.26
N CYS A 58 -1.11 -6.32 4.72
CA CYS A 58 -2.47 -6.56 4.25
C CYS A 58 -2.91 -5.48 3.23
N PHE A 59 -3.91 -4.69 3.58
CA PHE A 59 -4.39 -3.51 2.84
C PHE A 59 -3.27 -2.54 2.45
N GLY A 60 -2.31 -2.30 3.34
CA GLY A 60 -1.22 -1.36 3.10
C GLY A 60 -0.28 -1.77 1.96
N ALA A 61 -0.25 -3.05 1.58
CA ALA A 61 0.60 -3.52 0.49
C ALA A 61 0.24 -2.88 -0.86
N LYS A 62 -1.06 -2.66 -1.10
CA LYS A 62 -1.56 -1.99 -2.31
C LYS A 62 -0.87 -0.64 -2.52
N TYR A 63 -0.81 0.17 -1.47
CA TYR A 63 -0.25 1.52 -1.54
C TYR A 63 1.27 1.51 -1.64
N VAL A 64 1.97 0.56 -1.00
CA VAL A 64 3.41 0.38 -1.27
C VAL A 64 3.65 0.11 -2.75
N CYS A 65 2.91 -0.81 -3.38
CA CYS A 65 3.07 -1.11 -4.81
C CYS A 65 2.75 0.10 -5.70
N ARG A 66 1.63 0.80 -5.45
CA ARG A 66 1.21 1.98 -6.21
C ARG A 66 2.25 3.10 -6.18
N PHE A 67 2.80 3.41 -5.01
CA PHE A 67 3.75 4.52 -4.86
C PHE A 67 5.19 4.14 -5.23
N LEU A 68 5.50 2.83 -5.29
CA LEU A 68 6.77 2.32 -5.81
C LEU A 68 6.80 2.33 -7.35
N LYS A 69 5.67 2.05 -8.03
CA LYS A 69 5.52 2.21 -9.49
C LYS A 69 5.95 3.60 -9.97
N GLU A 70 5.57 4.63 -9.24
CA GLU A 70 5.79 6.04 -9.59
C GLU A 70 7.12 6.62 -9.08
N SER A 71 8.01 5.79 -8.50
CA SER A 71 9.26 6.25 -7.86
C SER A 71 9.06 7.35 -6.79
N LYS A 72 7.84 7.48 -6.26
CA LYS A 72 7.52 8.43 -5.17
C LYS A 72 8.17 7.97 -3.86
N ILE A 73 8.27 6.65 -3.66
CA ILE A 73 9.09 5.99 -2.65
C ILE A 73 10.27 5.25 -3.30
N ASP A 74 11.37 5.08 -2.55
CA ASP A 74 12.60 4.50 -3.09
C ASP A 74 12.66 2.97 -2.98
N VAL A 75 12.13 2.41 -1.89
CA VAL A 75 12.14 0.97 -1.62
C VAL A 75 10.87 0.56 -0.87
N GLY A 76 10.40 -0.66 -1.13
CA GLY A 76 9.20 -1.22 -0.53
C GLY A 76 9.43 -2.55 0.17
N TYR A 77 8.67 -2.79 1.24
CA TYR A 77 8.47 -4.12 1.80
C TYR A 77 6.98 -4.34 2.04
N VAL A 78 6.45 -5.51 1.68
CA VAL A 78 5.05 -5.85 1.93
C VAL A 78 4.94 -7.21 2.60
N ALA A 79 4.02 -7.31 3.56
CA ALA A 79 3.72 -8.55 4.25
C ALA A 79 2.23 -8.89 4.17
N HIS A 80 1.94 -10.15 3.87
CA HIS A 80 0.60 -10.67 3.64
C HIS A 80 -0.22 -9.75 2.71
N PRO A 81 0.26 -9.46 1.48
CA PRO A 81 -0.34 -8.45 0.60
C PRO A 81 -1.78 -8.79 0.22
N SER A 82 -2.67 -7.80 0.24
CA SER A 82 -4.07 -7.91 -0.17
C SER A 82 -4.46 -6.79 -1.14
N PHE A 83 -5.39 -7.07 -2.06
CA PHE A 83 -5.96 -6.09 -3.00
C PHE A 83 -4.96 -5.41 -3.96
N VAL A 84 -3.76 -5.95 -4.08
CA VAL A 84 -2.76 -5.58 -5.10
C VAL A 84 -3.19 -6.17 -6.44
N THR A 85 -3.28 -5.35 -7.49
CA THR A 85 -3.57 -5.83 -8.85
C THR A 85 -2.30 -6.29 -9.56
N SER A 86 -2.44 -7.17 -10.56
CA SER A 86 -1.30 -7.59 -11.39
C SER A 86 -0.64 -6.41 -12.12
N GLU A 87 -1.42 -5.39 -12.48
CA GLU A 87 -0.91 -4.16 -13.11
C GLU A 87 -0.09 -3.31 -12.14
N GLU A 88 -0.54 -3.18 -10.88
CA GLU A 88 0.21 -2.47 -9.84
C GLU A 88 1.54 -3.15 -9.56
N LEU A 89 1.55 -4.49 -9.53
CA LEU A 89 2.75 -5.28 -9.29
C LEU A 89 3.71 -5.29 -10.49
N SER A 90 3.20 -5.44 -11.72
CA SER A 90 4.04 -5.51 -12.92
C SER A 90 4.69 -4.18 -13.28
N ALA A 91 4.12 -3.06 -12.83
CA ALA A 91 4.64 -1.73 -13.09
C ALA A 91 5.63 -1.22 -12.02
N ILE A 92 5.98 -2.05 -11.03
CA ILE A 92 6.96 -1.68 -10.01
C ILE A 92 8.34 -1.53 -10.63
N THR A 93 8.96 -0.37 -10.40
CA THR A 93 10.28 -0.03 -10.95
C THR A 93 11.39 -0.03 -9.90
N GLY A 94 11.04 -0.01 -8.61
CA GLY A 94 11.97 0.01 -7.49
C GLY A 94 12.12 -1.33 -6.77
N PRO A 95 13.11 -1.47 -5.86
CA PRO A 95 13.29 -2.66 -5.04
C PRO A 95 12.06 -2.92 -4.15
N LEU A 96 11.48 -4.13 -4.27
CA LEU A 96 10.38 -4.60 -3.44
C LEU A 96 10.72 -5.98 -2.84
N SER A 97 10.53 -6.13 -1.54
CA SER A 97 10.53 -7.42 -0.86
C SER A 97 9.11 -7.80 -0.44
N ILE A 98 8.73 -9.07 -0.63
CA ILE A 98 7.38 -9.59 -0.39
C ILE A 98 7.46 -10.78 0.56
N ALA A 99 6.77 -10.69 1.69
CA ALA A 99 6.52 -11.82 2.59
C ALA A 99 5.05 -12.24 2.48
N ALA A 100 4.77 -13.39 1.86
CA ALA A 100 3.41 -13.91 1.71
C ALA A 100 3.34 -15.36 2.22
N ALA A 101 2.20 -15.73 2.82
CA ALA A 101 1.90 -17.10 3.22
C ALA A 101 0.65 -17.58 2.46
N GLY A 102 0.75 -18.71 1.73
CA GLY A 102 -0.30 -19.25 0.86
C GLY A 102 0.00 -19.12 -0.65
N LYS A 103 -0.94 -19.52 -1.52
CA LYS A 103 -0.85 -19.32 -2.98
C LYS A 103 -0.98 -17.83 -3.30
N PHE A 104 0.13 -17.10 -3.22
CA PHE A 104 0.27 -15.85 -3.94
C PHE A 104 0.27 -16.22 -5.44
N HIS A 105 -0.86 -16.04 -6.12
CA HIS A 105 -0.96 -16.28 -7.57
C HIS A 105 -0.19 -15.18 -8.32
N PHE A 106 1.13 -15.34 -8.35
CA PHE A 106 2.00 -14.66 -9.27
C PHE A 106 1.85 -15.36 -10.62
N ASN A 107 1.21 -14.71 -11.58
CA ASN A 107 1.22 -15.15 -12.97
C ASN A 107 2.17 -14.21 -13.72
N PRO A 108 3.45 -14.57 -13.86
CA PRO A 108 4.38 -13.75 -14.63
C PRO A 108 3.86 -13.69 -16.08
N PRO A 109 3.87 -12.52 -16.73
CA PRO A 109 3.80 -12.50 -18.19
C PRO A 109 5.05 -13.25 -18.69
N TYR A 110 4.89 -14.05 -19.74
CA TYR A 110 5.91 -14.83 -20.46
C TYR A 110 6.15 -16.27 -19.95
N SER A 111 5.63 -17.21 -20.74
CA SER A 111 6.13 -18.59 -20.94
C SER A 111 6.82 -18.66 -22.29
#